data_AF-A0A7C0V8F3-F1
#
_entry.id   AF-A0A7C0V8F3-F1
#
_cell.length_a   1.000
_cell.length_b   1.000
_cell.length_c   1.000
_cell.angle_alpha   90.00
_cell.angle_beta   90.00
_cell.angle_gamma   90.00
#
_symmetry.space_group_name_H-M   'P 1'
#
loop_
_entity.id
_entity.type
_entity.pdbx_description
1 polymer ?
#
loop_
_entity_poly.entity_id
_entity_poly.type
_entity_poly.pdbx_seq_one_letter_code
_entity_poly.pdbx_strand_id
1 'polypeptide(L)'
;AYLISKDSELKERIDKDLKKVGLNVEDGIEIKHIAKLLYEDIGLENIKSKIERPLKGLKIANHYGCHYLMPKEIYEGEEDILNPYSLDRITEITGAQIVHYGYEKSCCGGPLLVSDEDTALEIARQKLDRVKEAGADAINLVCPFCSLMYDGNQKGIERRFETKYRIPVLYITQLLGLSMGIDSKSLGLNLNVVKTKDLIDKIS
;
A
#
# COMPACT_ATOMS: atom_id res chain seq x y z
N ALA A 1 9.19 15.43 -10.50
CA ALA A 1 9.96 16.29 -9.58
C ALA A 1 11.46 16.03 -9.71
N TYR A 2 11.99 14.86 -9.31
CA TYR A 2 13.44 14.62 -9.25
C TYR A 2 14.22 14.95 -10.54
N LEU A 3 13.83 14.40 -11.69
CA LEU A 3 14.55 14.70 -12.95
C LEU A 3 14.43 16.17 -13.34
N ILE A 4 13.24 16.76 -13.18
CA ILE A 4 12.96 18.17 -13.48
C ILE A 4 13.82 19.11 -12.60
N SER A 5 14.10 18.72 -11.34
CA SER A 5 14.94 19.54 -10.44
C SER A 5 16.44 19.38 -10.69
N LYS A 6 16.87 18.38 -11.46
CA LYS A 6 18.29 18.12 -11.78
C LYS A 6 18.69 18.51 -13.19
N ASP A 7 17.72 18.64 -14.10
CA ASP A 7 17.93 18.90 -15.52
C ASP A 7 17.24 20.20 -15.93
N SER A 8 18.03 21.27 -16.06
CA SER A 8 17.54 22.60 -16.44
C SER A 8 16.96 22.64 -17.85
N GLU A 9 17.51 21.86 -18.78
CA GLU A 9 17.01 21.80 -20.17
C GLU A 9 15.65 21.08 -20.22
N LEU A 10 15.52 19.98 -19.49
CA LEU A 10 14.24 19.30 -19.30
C LEU A 10 13.19 20.22 -18.67
N LYS A 11 13.59 20.97 -17.62
CA LYS A 11 12.70 21.94 -16.96
C LYS A 11 12.24 23.02 -17.93
N GLU A 12 13.15 23.65 -18.66
CA GLU A 12 12.80 24.69 -19.65
C GLU A 12 11.85 24.15 -20.73
N ARG A 13 12.08 22.93 -21.19
CA ARG A 13 11.20 22.27 -22.17
C ARG A 13 9.79 22.06 -21.60
N ILE A 14 9.68 21.53 -20.38
CA ILE A 14 8.38 21.32 -19.71
C ILE A 14 7.69 22.66 -19.45
N ASP A 15 8.41 23.68 -18.98
CA ASP A 15 7.90 25.02 -18.73
C ASP A 15 7.33 25.67 -19.99
N LYS A 16 7.99 25.49 -21.13
CA LYS A 16 7.51 25.99 -22.42
C LYS A 16 6.13 25.41 -22.76
N ASP A 17 5.89 24.14 -22.46
CA ASP A 17 4.59 23.50 -22.70
C ASP A 17 3.55 23.89 -21.67
N LEU A 18 3.90 23.94 -20.38
CA LEU A 18 3.00 24.35 -19.30
C LEU A 18 2.50 25.80 -19.46
N LYS A 19 3.36 26.70 -19.97
CA LYS A 19 2.99 28.11 -20.23
C LYS A 19 1.82 28.26 -21.22
N LYS A 20 1.63 27.30 -22.13
CA LYS A 20 0.50 27.31 -23.09
C LYS A 20 -0.86 27.20 -22.39
N VAL A 21 -0.89 26.65 -21.17
CA VAL A 21 -2.08 26.51 -20.33
C VAL A 21 -2.02 27.38 -19.07
N GLY A 22 -1.12 28.36 -19.02
CA GLY A 22 -0.98 29.28 -17.89
C GLY A 22 -0.34 28.67 -16.64
N LEU A 23 0.46 27.61 -16.79
CA LEU A 23 1.18 26.95 -15.69
C LEU A 23 2.70 27.09 -15.85
N ASN A 24 3.43 26.83 -14.77
CA ASN A 24 4.88 26.73 -14.73
C ASN A 24 5.31 25.65 -13.74
N VAL A 25 6.50 25.11 -13.93
CA VAL A 25 7.20 24.29 -12.94
C VAL A 25 7.61 25.22 -11.80
N GLU A 26 7.20 24.87 -10.58
CA GLU A 26 7.67 25.53 -9.37
C GLU A 26 8.89 24.78 -8.82
N ASP A 27 9.86 25.55 -8.34
CA ASP A 27 11.01 25.01 -7.61
C ASP A 27 10.65 24.76 -6.15
N GLY A 28 11.39 23.85 -5.50
CA GLY A 28 11.23 23.58 -4.07
C GLY A 28 9.99 22.75 -3.71
N ILE A 29 9.28 22.16 -4.69
CA ILE A 29 8.21 21.20 -4.40
C ILE A 29 8.83 19.91 -3.84
N GLU A 30 8.48 19.59 -2.60
CA GLU A 30 8.74 18.28 -1.99
C GLU A 30 7.54 17.35 -2.22
N ILE A 31 7.80 16.14 -2.73
CA ILE A 31 6.78 15.10 -2.90
C ILE A 31 7.01 14.04 -1.83
N LYS A 32 6.06 13.91 -0.90
CA LYS A 32 6.15 12.91 0.16
C LYS A 32 5.05 11.87 0.05
N HIS A 33 5.44 10.61 0.19
CA HIS A 33 4.51 9.49 0.25
C HIS A 33 3.86 9.42 1.64
N ILE A 34 2.56 9.12 1.71
CA ILE A 34 1.80 9.12 2.97
C ILE A 34 2.42 8.22 4.05
N ALA A 35 2.93 7.04 3.67
CA ALA A 35 3.60 6.16 4.62
C ALA A 35 4.90 6.75 5.18
N LYS A 36 5.65 7.54 4.39
CA LYS A 36 6.83 8.26 4.88
C LYS A 36 6.44 9.41 5.78
N LEU A 37 5.41 10.18 5.42
CA LEU A 37 4.86 11.23 6.29
C LEU A 37 4.46 10.65 7.66
N LEU A 38 3.76 9.52 7.66
CA LEU A 38 3.36 8.82 8.88
C LEU A 38 4.58 8.33 9.69
N TYR A 39 5.55 7.70 9.04
CA TYR A 39 6.69 7.10 9.71
C TYR A 39 7.73 8.12 10.21
N GLU A 40 8.12 9.06 9.34
CA GLU A 40 9.27 9.96 9.55
C GLU A 40 8.86 11.27 10.23
N ASP A 41 7.76 11.91 9.80
CA ASP A 41 7.41 13.26 10.25
C ASP A 41 6.42 13.24 11.42
N ILE A 42 5.39 12.41 11.32
CA ILE A 42 4.43 12.22 12.41
C ILE A 42 5.09 11.37 13.51
N GLY A 43 5.71 10.26 13.12
CA GLY A 43 6.42 9.38 14.04
C GLY A 43 5.50 8.42 14.80
N LEU A 44 6.05 7.24 15.11
CA LEU A 44 5.30 6.13 15.70
C LEU A 44 4.67 6.47 17.06
N GLU A 45 5.36 7.25 17.91
CA GLU A 45 4.84 7.61 19.24
C GLU A 45 3.59 8.50 19.15
N ASN A 46 3.58 9.45 18.21
CA ASN A 46 2.40 10.30 18.00
C ASN A 46 1.24 9.47 17.46
N ILE A 47 1.48 8.56 16.50
CA ILE A 47 0.44 7.65 16.01
C ILE A 47 -0.09 6.76 17.14
N LYS A 48 0.82 6.16 17.93
CA LYS A 48 0.48 5.27 19.04
C LYS A 48 -0.37 5.97 20.10
N SER A 49 -0.12 7.25 20.37
CA SER A 49 -0.92 8.07 21.30
C SER A 49 -2.39 8.26 20.88
N LYS A 50 -2.72 8.00 19.60
CA LYS A 50 -4.07 8.13 19.03
C LYS A 50 -4.80 6.79 18.91
N ILE A 51 -4.18 5.69 19.30
CA ILE A 51 -4.78 4.37 19.21
C ILE A 51 -5.76 4.20 20.36
N GLU A 52 -7.04 4.03 20.00
CA GLU A 52 -8.14 3.80 20.94
C GLU A 52 -8.57 2.34 20.98
N ARG A 53 -8.46 1.63 19.84
CA ARG A 53 -8.93 0.26 19.64
C ARG A 53 -7.82 -0.60 19.05
N PRO A 54 -6.93 -1.16 19.87
CA PRO A 54 -5.88 -2.05 19.37
C PRO A 54 -6.45 -3.23 18.58
N LEU A 55 -5.89 -3.50 17.41
CA LEU A 55 -6.34 -4.52 16.46
C LEU A 55 -5.85 -5.92 16.84
N LYS A 56 -5.92 -6.25 18.13
CA LYS A 56 -5.44 -7.52 18.68
C LYS A 56 -6.20 -8.68 18.04
N GLY A 57 -5.47 -9.73 17.66
CA GLY A 57 -6.03 -10.91 17.01
C GLY A 57 -6.07 -10.83 15.48
N LEU A 58 -5.85 -9.65 14.87
CA LEU A 58 -5.63 -9.57 13.43
C LEU A 58 -4.20 -9.95 13.06
N LYS A 59 -4.08 -10.74 12.01
CA LYS A 59 -2.86 -11.12 11.34
C LYS A 59 -2.78 -10.39 10.00
N ILE A 60 -1.81 -9.50 9.83
CA ILE A 60 -1.70 -8.61 8.68
C ILE A 60 -0.47 -8.96 7.87
N ALA A 61 -0.66 -9.18 6.57
CA ALA A 61 0.43 -9.32 5.62
C ALA A 61 0.68 -7.96 4.94
N ASN A 62 1.84 -7.37 5.18
CA ASN A 62 2.19 -6.09 4.57
C ASN A 62 2.67 -6.26 3.13
N HIS A 63 2.19 -5.39 2.24
CA HIS A 63 2.68 -5.23 0.90
C HIS A 63 3.21 -3.81 0.70
N TYR A 64 4.54 -3.71 0.60
CA TYR A 64 5.24 -2.43 0.49
C TYR A 64 4.97 -1.72 -0.84
N GLY A 65 4.91 -2.47 -1.93
CA GLY A 65 4.79 -1.90 -3.27
C GLY A 65 6.14 -1.44 -3.84
N CYS A 66 6.34 -1.67 -5.13
CA CYS A 66 7.64 -1.45 -5.78
C CYS A 66 8.05 0.03 -5.80
N HIS A 67 7.13 0.94 -6.15
CA HIS A 67 7.41 2.38 -6.23
C HIS A 67 7.43 3.07 -4.85
N TYR A 68 7.15 2.35 -3.76
CA TYR A 68 7.38 2.88 -2.43
C TYR A 68 8.84 2.72 -2.01
N LEU A 69 9.44 1.59 -2.38
CA LEU A 69 10.82 1.24 -2.01
C LEU A 69 11.86 1.69 -3.06
N MET A 70 11.50 1.70 -4.34
CA MET A 70 12.45 1.86 -5.46
C MET A 70 12.06 2.99 -6.41
N PRO A 71 13.03 3.75 -6.95
CA PRO A 71 14.49 3.57 -6.84
C PRO A 71 15.13 4.26 -5.62
N LYS A 72 16.14 3.63 -4.96
CA LYS A 72 16.75 4.16 -3.73
C LYS A 72 17.34 5.55 -3.92
N GLU A 73 17.91 5.78 -5.10
CA GLU A 73 18.73 6.93 -5.45
C GLU A 73 17.94 8.24 -5.42
N ILE A 74 16.61 8.17 -5.54
CA ILE A 74 15.73 9.33 -5.52
C ILE A 74 14.93 9.44 -4.21
N TYR A 75 15.00 8.41 -3.36
CA TYR A 75 14.26 8.36 -2.11
C TYR A 75 15.17 8.67 -0.93
N GLU A 76 14.92 9.82 -0.32
CA GLU A 76 15.52 10.21 0.95
C GLU A 76 14.93 9.36 2.11
N GLY A 77 15.67 9.22 3.20
CA GLY A 77 15.26 8.47 4.39
C GLY A 77 15.97 7.12 4.60
N GLU A 78 15.70 6.52 5.76
CA GLU A 78 16.45 5.36 6.27
C GLU A 78 15.92 4.01 5.79
N GLU A 79 14.77 3.97 5.09
CA GLU A 79 14.15 2.72 4.63
C GLU A 79 15.16 1.83 3.87
N ASP A 80 15.32 0.60 4.33
CA ASP A 80 16.12 -0.44 3.67
C ASP A 80 15.26 -1.13 2.60
N ILE A 81 15.73 -1.15 1.35
CA ILE A 81 15.02 -1.84 0.25
C ILE A 81 15.09 -3.35 0.41
N LEU A 82 16.17 -3.87 0.98
CA LEU A 82 16.36 -5.30 1.18
C LEU A 82 15.53 -5.79 2.36
N ASN A 83 15.43 -5.01 3.44
CA ASN A 83 14.68 -5.36 4.63
C ASN A 83 13.82 -4.17 5.09
N PRO A 84 12.77 -3.82 4.32
CA PRO A 84 11.95 -2.67 4.65
C PRO A 84 11.17 -2.92 5.94
N TYR A 85 10.92 -1.86 6.69
CA TYR A 85 10.40 -1.94 8.04
C TYR A 85 9.31 -0.91 8.34
N SER A 86 9.17 0.17 7.59
CA SER A 86 8.24 1.26 7.95
C SER A 86 6.79 0.80 8.08
N LEU A 87 6.26 0.04 7.11
CA LEU A 87 4.89 -0.45 7.15
C LEU A 87 4.69 -1.46 8.27
N ASP A 88 5.71 -2.28 8.53
CA ASP A 88 5.70 -3.21 9.65
C ASP A 88 5.63 -2.44 10.97
N ARG A 89 6.49 -1.45 11.18
CA ARG A 89 6.46 -0.61 12.39
C ARG A 89 5.14 0.11 12.58
N ILE A 90 4.55 0.68 11.52
CA ILE A 90 3.24 1.33 11.59
C ILE A 90 2.14 0.29 11.91
N THR A 91 2.22 -0.91 11.36
CA THR A 91 1.25 -1.99 11.61
C THR A 91 1.37 -2.55 13.03
N GLU A 92 2.60 -2.75 13.53
CA GLU A 92 2.88 -3.24 14.89
C GLU A 92 2.23 -2.36 15.95
N ILE A 93 2.36 -1.03 15.82
CA ILE A 93 1.80 -0.12 16.83
C ILE A 93 0.28 -0.18 16.89
N THR A 94 -0.43 -0.57 15.81
CA THR A 94 -1.89 -0.77 15.85
C THR A 94 -2.31 -1.94 16.74
N GLY A 95 -1.38 -2.77 17.21
CA GLY A 95 -1.64 -3.98 17.98
C GLY A 95 -1.99 -5.20 17.13
N ALA A 96 -1.90 -5.10 15.81
CA ALA A 96 -2.02 -6.23 14.91
C ALA A 96 -0.73 -7.08 14.91
N GLN A 97 -0.87 -8.37 14.64
CA GLN A 97 0.25 -9.27 14.42
C GLN A 97 0.69 -9.21 12.95
N ILE A 98 1.98 -9.04 12.69
CA ILE A 98 2.51 -9.13 11.33
C ILE A 98 2.72 -10.60 10.95
N VAL A 99 2.34 -10.92 9.71
CA VAL A 99 2.61 -12.19 9.05
C VAL A 99 3.65 -11.97 7.97
N HIS A 100 4.81 -12.60 8.15
CA HIS A 100 5.83 -12.69 7.11
C HIS A 100 5.54 -13.88 6.21
N TYR A 101 5.62 -13.66 4.90
CA TYR A 101 5.24 -14.60 3.84
C TYR A 101 6.27 -14.66 2.70
N GLY A 102 7.39 -13.94 2.83
CA GLY A 102 8.55 -14.01 1.93
C GLY A 102 8.37 -13.33 0.57
N TYR A 103 7.20 -12.73 0.32
CA TYR A 103 6.85 -12.02 -0.91
C TYR A 103 6.49 -10.54 -0.64
N GLU A 104 6.86 -9.98 0.51
CA GLU A 104 6.52 -8.63 0.97
C GLU A 104 6.87 -7.57 -0.10
N LYS A 105 8.06 -7.71 -0.69
CA LYS A 105 8.66 -6.83 -1.70
C LYS A 105 8.26 -7.16 -3.14
N SER A 106 7.67 -8.33 -3.38
CA SER A 106 7.35 -8.78 -4.74
C SER A 106 6.30 -7.87 -5.39
N CYS A 107 6.42 -7.66 -6.70
CA CYS A 107 5.49 -6.87 -7.51
C CYS A 107 4.06 -7.44 -7.46
N CYS A 108 3.06 -6.58 -7.66
CA CYS A 108 1.65 -7.00 -7.76
C CYS A 108 1.19 -7.35 -9.17
N GLY A 109 2.05 -7.18 -10.19
CA GLY A 109 1.70 -7.38 -11.60
C GLY A 109 0.92 -6.23 -12.24
N GLY A 110 0.51 -5.21 -11.47
CA GLY A 110 -0.34 -4.10 -11.93
C GLY A 110 0.10 -3.41 -13.24
N PRO A 111 1.40 -3.08 -13.43
CA PRO A 111 1.85 -2.45 -14.68
C PRO A 111 1.61 -3.29 -15.95
N LEU A 112 1.52 -4.62 -15.82
CA LEU A 112 1.29 -5.53 -16.95
C LEU A 112 -0.20 -5.71 -17.26
N LEU A 113 -1.11 -5.29 -16.37
CA LEU A 113 -2.54 -5.63 -16.47
C LEU A 113 -3.17 -5.30 -17.82
N VAL A 114 -2.75 -4.19 -18.46
CA VAL A 114 -3.30 -3.74 -19.75
C VAL A 114 -2.64 -4.46 -20.94
N SER A 115 -1.36 -4.79 -20.84
CA SER A 115 -0.57 -5.34 -21.95
C SER A 115 -0.57 -6.87 -21.98
N ASP A 116 -0.59 -7.49 -20.80
CA ASP A 116 -0.53 -8.94 -20.58
C ASP A 116 -1.25 -9.25 -19.27
N GLU A 117 -2.58 -9.29 -19.35
CA GLU A 117 -3.46 -9.57 -18.22
C GLU A 117 -3.15 -10.94 -17.59
N ASP A 118 -2.88 -11.96 -18.42
CA ASP A 118 -2.63 -13.31 -17.95
C ASP A 118 -1.40 -13.38 -17.04
N THR A 119 -0.29 -12.77 -17.46
CA THR A 119 0.92 -12.67 -16.63
C THR A 119 0.68 -11.81 -15.39
N ALA A 120 -0.06 -10.69 -15.52
CA ALA A 120 -0.37 -9.82 -14.38
C ALA A 120 -1.15 -10.55 -13.28
N LEU A 121 -2.19 -11.31 -13.67
CA LEU A 121 -3.02 -12.07 -12.75
C LEU A 121 -2.27 -13.25 -12.13
N GLU A 122 -1.39 -13.92 -12.89
CA GLU A 122 -0.53 -14.99 -12.37
C GLU A 122 0.45 -14.46 -11.29
N ILE A 123 1.06 -13.29 -11.49
CA ILE A 123 1.92 -12.66 -10.49
C ILE A 123 1.13 -12.33 -9.22
N ALA A 124 -0.06 -11.75 -9.37
CA ALA A 124 -0.92 -11.42 -8.23
C ALA A 124 -1.36 -12.68 -7.46
N ARG A 125 -1.70 -13.76 -8.18
CA ARG A 125 -2.03 -15.08 -7.62
C ARG A 125 -0.92 -15.62 -6.73
N GLN A 126 0.33 -15.61 -7.22
CA GLN A 126 1.48 -16.11 -6.46
C GLN A 126 1.62 -15.41 -5.10
N LYS A 127 1.35 -14.10 -5.02
CA LYS A 127 1.31 -13.42 -3.72
C LYS A 127 0.13 -13.85 -2.86
N LEU A 128 -1.08 -13.90 -3.43
CA LEU A 128 -2.28 -14.29 -2.69
C LEU A 128 -2.15 -15.70 -2.10
N ASP A 129 -1.51 -16.64 -2.82
CA ASP A 129 -1.18 -17.97 -2.31
C ASP A 129 -0.30 -17.89 -1.07
N ARG A 130 0.80 -17.13 -1.11
CA ARG A 130 1.72 -16.98 0.02
C ARG A 130 1.07 -16.33 1.23
N VAL A 131 0.26 -15.30 1.00
CA VAL A 131 -0.49 -14.62 2.07
C VAL A 131 -1.49 -15.59 2.72
N LYS A 132 -2.20 -16.38 1.92
CA LYS A 132 -3.14 -17.39 2.40
C LYS A 132 -2.45 -18.50 3.19
N GLU A 133 -1.36 -19.04 2.65
CA GLU A 133 -0.54 -20.08 3.28
C GLU A 133 0.01 -19.63 4.63
N ALA A 134 0.42 -18.36 4.73
CA ALA A 134 0.91 -17.77 5.97
C ALA A 134 -0.22 -17.45 6.98
N GLY A 135 -1.49 -17.60 6.58
CA GLY A 135 -2.65 -17.45 7.47
C GLY A 135 -2.94 -16.01 7.88
N ALA A 136 -2.70 -15.04 6.98
CA ALA A 136 -3.07 -13.65 7.20
C ALA A 136 -4.59 -13.43 7.08
N ASP A 137 -5.14 -12.59 7.94
CA ASP A 137 -6.54 -12.16 7.89
C ASP A 137 -6.77 -11.05 6.86
N ALA A 138 -5.75 -10.26 6.53
CA ALA A 138 -5.82 -9.23 5.50
C ALA A 138 -4.44 -8.87 4.94
N ILE A 139 -4.45 -8.25 3.75
CA ILE A 139 -3.30 -7.56 3.18
C ILE A 139 -3.40 -6.09 3.53
N ASN A 140 -2.33 -5.50 4.05
CA ASN A 140 -2.20 -4.06 4.20
C ASN A 140 -1.26 -3.50 3.12
N LEU A 141 -1.62 -2.36 2.52
CA LEU A 141 -0.86 -1.76 1.42
C LEU A 141 -0.98 -0.22 1.36
N VAL A 142 -0.19 0.37 0.48
CA VAL A 142 -0.09 1.83 0.32
C VAL A 142 -0.26 2.31 -1.12
N CYS A 143 -0.67 1.43 -2.03
CA CYS A 143 -0.76 1.72 -3.45
C CYS A 143 -2.14 1.33 -4.02
N PRO A 144 -2.90 2.28 -4.60
CA PRO A 144 -4.21 1.98 -5.20
C PRO A 144 -4.16 0.96 -6.34
N PHE A 145 -3.09 0.96 -7.15
CA PHE A 145 -2.91 -0.07 -8.18
C PHE A 145 -2.69 -1.46 -7.59
N CYS A 146 -2.00 -1.57 -6.46
CA CYS A 146 -1.87 -2.85 -5.77
C CYS A 146 -3.22 -3.29 -5.16
N SER A 147 -4.03 -2.34 -4.67
CA SER A 147 -5.40 -2.61 -4.24
C SER A 147 -6.26 -3.12 -5.40
N LEU A 148 -6.17 -2.53 -6.59
CA LEU A 148 -6.86 -3.04 -7.77
C LEU A 148 -6.49 -4.50 -8.07
N MET A 149 -5.21 -4.87 -7.95
CA MET A 149 -4.76 -6.23 -8.21
C MET A 149 -5.23 -7.23 -7.14
N TYR A 150 -5.10 -6.90 -5.86
CA TYR A 150 -5.41 -7.84 -4.78
C TYR A 150 -6.85 -7.81 -4.30
N ASP A 151 -7.57 -6.70 -4.45
CA ASP A 151 -8.98 -6.55 -4.05
C ASP A 151 -9.90 -6.64 -5.28
N GLY A 152 -9.70 -5.75 -6.24
CA GLY A 152 -10.55 -5.63 -7.44
C GLY A 152 -10.53 -6.88 -8.31
N ASN A 153 -9.35 -7.43 -8.58
CA ASN A 153 -9.18 -8.61 -9.42
C ASN A 153 -9.24 -9.94 -8.65
N GLN A 154 -9.38 -9.95 -7.31
CA GLN A 154 -9.29 -11.20 -6.53
C GLN A 154 -10.29 -12.26 -7.00
N LYS A 155 -11.54 -11.88 -7.26
CA LYS A 155 -12.57 -12.80 -7.76
C LYS A 155 -12.26 -13.31 -9.17
N GLY A 156 -11.65 -12.47 -10.00
CA GLY A 156 -11.20 -12.86 -11.34
C GLY A 156 -10.08 -13.89 -11.26
N ILE A 157 -9.10 -13.66 -10.39
CA ILE A 157 -8.01 -14.60 -10.10
C ILE A 157 -8.58 -15.91 -9.54
N GLU A 158 -9.45 -15.87 -8.54
CA GLU A 158 -10.11 -17.04 -7.95
C GLU A 158 -10.83 -17.89 -9.01
N ARG A 159 -11.59 -17.25 -9.91
CA ARG A 159 -12.29 -17.95 -11.00
C ARG A 159 -11.32 -18.55 -12.02
N ARG A 160 -10.29 -17.81 -12.40
CA ARG A 160 -9.35 -18.22 -13.45
C ARG A 160 -8.49 -19.41 -13.02
N PHE A 161 -8.03 -19.40 -11.78
CA PHE A 161 -7.08 -20.40 -11.26
C PHE A 161 -7.74 -21.41 -10.31
N GLU A 162 -9.07 -21.46 -10.30
CA GLU A 162 -9.87 -22.41 -9.52
C GLU A 162 -9.48 -22.46 -8.03
N THR A 163 -9.20 -21.30 -7.46
CA THR A 163 -8.74 -21.10 -6.07
C THR A 163 -9.70 -20.19 -5.31
N LYS A 164 -9.51 -20.07 -4.00
CA LYS A 164 -10.29 -19.18 -3.11
C LYS A 164 -9.38 -18.56 -2.07
N TYR A 165 -9.37 -17.24 -2.00
CA TYR A 165 -8.62 -16.45 -1.04
C TYR A 165 -9.56 -15.79 -0.04
N ARG A 166 -10.50 -14.98 -0.54
CA ARG A 166 -11.37 -14.12 0.28
C ARG A 166 -10.59 -13.30 1.31
N ILE A 167 -9.42 -12.80 0.94
CA ILE A 167 -8.53 -12.02 1.80
C ILE A 167 -8.85 -10.54 1.61
N PRO A 168 -9.41 -9.84 2.60
CA PRO A 168 -9.62 -8.40 2.54
C PRO A 168 -8.30 -7.65 2.35
N VAL A 169 -8.37 -6.55 1.63
CA VAL A 169 -7.24 -5.62 1.43
C VAL A 169 -7.57 -4.31 2.13
N LEU A 170 -6.67 -3.82 2.97
CA LEU A 170 -6.80 -2.55 3.66
C LEU A 170 -5.70 -1.60 3.21
N TYR A 171 -6.04 -0.33 2.99
CA TYR A 171 -5.02 0.71 2.94
C TYR A 171 -4.46 0.94 4.34
N ILE A 172 -3.18 1.37 4.45
CA ILE A 172 -2.58 1.70 5.75
C ILE A 172 -3.40 2.73 6.54
N THR A 173 -4.05 3.66 5.84
CA THR A 173 -4.94 4.66 6.44
C THR A 173 -6.23 4.06 6.97
N GLN A 174 -6.78 3.03 6.31
CA GLN A 174 -7.94 2.28 6.83
C GLN A 174 -7.55 1.47 8.07
N LEU A 175 -6.39 0.81 8.04
CA LEU A 175 -5.87 0.05 9.19
C LEU A 175 -5.64 0.96 10.40
N LEU A 176 -4.97 2.11 10.20
CA LEU A 176 -4.77 3.12 11.24
C LEU A 176 -6.10 3.67 11.74
N GLY A 177 -7.00 4.05 10.84
CA GLY A 177 -8.30 4.60 11.21
C GLY A 177 -9.13 3.63 12.05
N LEU A 178 -9.11 2.33 11.73
CA LEU A 178 -9.73 1.29 12.56
C LEU A 178 -9.14 1.29 13.97
N SER A 179 -7.80 1.34 14.07
CA SER A 179 -7.12 1.34 15.37
C SER A 179 -7.35 2.62 16.19
N MET A 180 -7.67 3.73 15.52
CA MET A 180 -8.03 5.01 16.13
C MET A 180 -9.53 5.13 16.45
N GLY A 181 -10.31 4.05 16.29
CA GLY A 181 -11.72 4.03 16.64
C GLY A 181 -12.67 4.67 15.63
N ILE A 182 -12.18 5.02 14.42
CA ILE A 182 -13.02 5.54 13.34
C ILE A 182 -13.95 4.43 12.85
N ASP A 183 -15.22 4.76 12.64
CA ASP A 183 -16.21 3.77 12.22
C ASP A 183 -15.93 3.21 10.82
N SER A 184 -16.27 1.93 10.63
CA SER A 184 -15.98 1.19 9.40
C SER A 184 -16.60 1.80 8.14
N LYS A 185 -17.74 2.49 8.27
CA LYS A 185 -18.43 3.13 7.15
C LYS A 185 -17.72 4.40 6.72
N SER A 186 -17.27 5.23 7.66
CA SER A 186 -16.46 6.43 7.37
C SER A 186 -15.10 6.08 6.75
N LEU A 187 -14.52 4.94 7.15
CA LEU A 187 -13.31 4.38 6.52
C LEU A 187 -13.57 3.76 5.13
N GLY A 188 -14.83 3.71 4.70
CA GLY A 188 -15.21 3.14 3.41
C GLY A 188 -15.01 1.63 3.31
N LEU A 189 -14.96 0.88 4.43
CA LEU A 189 -14.72 -0.57 4.41
C LEU A 189 -15.81 -1.36 3.69
N ASN A 190 -17.00 -0.76 3.54
CA ASN A 190 -18.10 -1.30 2.75
C ASN A 190 -17.87 -1.18 1.22
N LEU A 191 -16.88 -0.38 0.80
CA LEU A 191 -16.51 -0.18 -0.60
C LEU A 191 -15.41 -1.15 -1.06
N ASN A 192 -14.71 -1.82 -0.14
CA ASN A 192 -13.77 -2.89 -0.48
C ASN A 192 -14.50 -4.02 -1.23
N VAL A 193 -13.88 -4.51 -2.29
CA VAL A 193 -14.45 -5.53 -3.19
C VAL A 193 -14.58 -6.85 -2.46
N VAL A 194 -13.52 -7.25 -1.75
CA VAL A 194 -13.52 -8.36 -0.82
C VAL A 194 -14.06 -7.89 0.53
N LYS A 195 -15.05 -8.61 1.05
CA LYS A 195 -15.81 -8.19 2.23
C LYS A 195 -14.93 -8.20 3.48
N THR A 196 -14.96 -7.10 4.22
CA THR A 196 -14.21 -6.86 5.45
C THR A 196 -14.96 -7.28 6.72
N LYS A 197 -16.18 -7.80 6.59
CA LYS A 197 -17.07 -8.11 7.73
C LYS A 197 -16.41 -9.05 8.74
N ASP A 198 -15.89 -10.19 8.27
CA ASP A 198 -15.29 -11.21 9.14
C ASP A 198 -14.06 -10.66 9.88
N LEU A 199 -13.31 -9.75 9.24
CA LEU A 199 -12.18 -9.05 9.86
C LEU A 199 -12.64 -8.12 10.99
N ILE A 200 -13.74 -7.39 10.79
CA ILE A 200 -14.30 -6.49 11.80
C ILE A 200 -14.89 -7.26 12.97
N ASP A 201 -15.59 -8.36 12.70
CA ASP A 201 -16.16 -9.23 13.74
C ASP A 201 -15.07 -9.83 14.65
N LYS A 202 -13.84 -10.02 14.13
CA LYS A 202 -12.69 -10.56 14.88
C LYS A 202 -12.10 -9.59 15.92
N ILE A 203 -12.33 -8.29 15.76
CA ILE A 203 -11.80 -7.22 16.63
C ILE A 203 -12.88 -6.47 17.41
N SER A 204 -14.13 -6.90 17.29
CA SER A 204 -15.28 -6.31 17.99
C SER A 204 -15.44 -6.86 19.40
#